data_AF-A0AB35UHN5-F1
#
_entry.id   AF-A0AB35UHN5-F1
#
_cell.length_a   1.000
_cell.length_b   1.000
_cell.length_c   1.000
_cell.angle_alpha   90.00
_cell.angle_beta   90.00
_cell.angle_gamma   90.00
#
_symmetry.space_group_name_H-M   'P 1'
#
loop_
_entity.id
_entity.type
_entity.pdbx_description
1 polymer ?
#
loop_
_entity_poly.entity_id
_entity_poly.type
_entity_poly.pdbx_seq_one_letter_code
_entity_poly.pdbx_strand_id
1 'polypeptide(L)'
;MTHDLDEALLSLDLILDEENDRLGTPGFDLLPPELVAAKMRMVGLIEAEQGRLLRDRAADRVRPDDADCERSAMLLAGVLDKLTLNATLLERRIALCDDLMAAITAEAKRLSGGRSMVYRASGTLSHADQPTPIALNNSL
;
A
#
# COMPACT_ATOMS: atom_id res chain seq x y z
N MET A 1 -21.88 23.48 2.28
CA MET A 1 -20.62 23.94 1.61
C MET A 1 -19.47 22.94 1.75
N THR A 2 -19.67 21.85 2.50
CA THR A 2 -18.81 20.67 2.57
C THR A 2 -18.98 19.74 1.36
N HIS A 3 -19.90 20.05 0.44
CA HIS A 3 -20.25 19.22 -0.72
C HIS A 3 -19.03 18.78 -1.54
N ASP A 4 -18.09 19.69 -1.83
CA ASP A 4 -16.90 19.36 -2.64
C ASP A 4 -15.95 18.42 -1.89
N LEU A 5 -15.85 18.56 -0.57
CA LEU A 5 -15.09 17.64 0.28
C LEU A 5 -15.76 16.27 0.35
N ASP A 6 -17.09 16.24 0.55
CA ASP A 6 -17.86 15.01 0.61
C ASP A 6 -17.80 14.25 -0.72
N GLU A 7 -17.88 14.95 -1.85
CA GLU A 7 -17.76 14.37 -3.19
C GLU A 7 -16.35 13.81 -3.45
N ALA A 8 -15.31 14.51 -2.99
CA ALA A 8 -13.94 14.00 -3.05
C ALA A 8 -13.75 12.77 -2.14
N LEU A 9 -14.35 12.75 -0.95
CA LEU A 9 -14.31 11.61 -0.04
C LEU A 9 -15.05 10.40 -0.63
N LEU A 10 -16.24 10.59 -1.20
CA LEU A 10 -16.98 9.52 -1.90
C LEU A 10 -16.21 8.98 -3.12
N SER A 11 -15.55 9.86 -3.86
CA SER A 11 -14.72 9.45 -4.99
C SER A 11 -13.51 8.64 -4.54
N LEU A 12 -12.85 9.05 -3.45
CA LEU A 12 -11.75 8.30 -2.85
C LEU A 12 -12.23 6.95 -2.29
N ASP A 13 -13.41 6.92 -1.66
CA ASP A 13 -14.04 5.72 -1.13
C ASP A 13 -14.24 4.63 -2.20
N LEU A 14 -14.68 5.02 -3.41
CA LEU A 14 -14.81 4.13 -4.57
C LEU A 14 -13.45 3.66 -5.11
N ILE A 15 -12.45 4.55 -5.15
CA ILE A 15 -11.10 4.20 -5.60
C ILE A 15 -10.47 3.17 -4.65
N LEU A 16 -10.70 3.32 -3.35
CA LEU A 16 -10.18 2.40 -2.34
C LEU A 16 -10.86 1.03 -2.39
N ASP A 17 -12.15 0.95 -2.75
CA ASP A 17 -12.81 -0.34 -2.99
C ASP A 17 -12.14 -1.09 -4.15
N GLU A 18 -11.97 -0.43 -5.29
CA GLU A 18 -11.30 -1.03 -6.46
C GLU A 18 -9.86 -1.43 -6.14
N GLU A 19 -9.14 -0.61 -5.37
CA GLU A 19 -7.78 -0.92 -4.92
C GLU A 19 -7.75 -2.15 -4.02
N ASN A 20 -8.65 -2.23 -3.05
CA ASN A 20 -8.75 -3.34 -2.11
C ASN A 20 -9.18 -4.65 -2.80
N ASP A 21 -10.11 -4.59 -3.75
CA ASP A 21 -10.53 -5.76 -4.55
C ASP A 21 -9.36 -6.32 -5.37
N ARG A 22 -8.56 -5.44 -5.99
CA ARG A 22 -7.36 -5.83 -6.73
C ARG A 22 -6.28 -6.40 -5.82
N LEU A 23 -6.05 -5.81 -4.66
CA LEU A 23 -5.07 -6.29 -3.70
C LEU A 23 -5.50 -7.62 -3.05
N GLY A 24 -6.81 -7.83 -2.87
CA GLY A 24 -7.39 -9.06 -2.33
C GLY A 24 -7.40 -10.22 -3.32
N THR A 25 -7.34 -9.93 -4.63
CA THR A 25 -7.30 -10.96 -5.67
C THR A 25 -5.93 -11.62 -5.74
N PRO A 26 -5.84 -12.97 -5.67
CA PRO A 26 -4.57 -13.68 -5.80
C PRO A 26 -3.93 -13.43 -7.17
N GLY A 27 -2.66 -13.02 -7.19
CA GLY A 27 -1.89 -12.82 -8.41
C GLY A 27 -0.84 -11.73 -8.27
N PHE A 28 -0.07 -11.54 -9.35
CA PHE A 28 0.91 -10.45 -9.46
C PHE A 28 0.35 -9.22 -10.17
N ASP A 29 -0.97 -9.13 -10.33
CA ASP A 29 -1.57 -7.99 -11.01
C ASP A 29 -1.28 -6.73 -10.18
N LEU A 30 -0.48 -5.85 -10.77
CA LEU A 30 -0.07 -4.61 -10.13
C LEU A 30 -1.24 -3.63 -10.21
N LEU A 31 -1.33 -2.74 -9.23
CA LEU A 31 -2.28 -1.64 -9.30
C LEU A 31 -1.98 -0.81 -10.55
N PRO A 32 -2.98 -0.55 -11.42
CA PRO A 32 -2.78 0.27 -12.60
C PRO A 32 -2.23 1.66 -12.19
N PRO A 33 -1.22 2.19 -12.87
CA PRO A 33 -0.70 3.53 -12.59
C PRO A 33 -1.79 4.61 -12.58
N GLU A 34 -2.83 4.44 -13.39
CA GLU A 34 -3.99 5.32 -13.48
C GLU A 34 -4.80 5.36 -12.18
N LEU A 35 -4.93 4.22 -11.49
CA LEU A 35 -5.66 4.10 -10.22
C LEU A 35 -4.89 4.83 -9.10
N VAL A 36 -3.57 4.62 -9.04
CA VAL A 36 -2.69 5.33 -8.10
C VAL A 36 -2.73 6.83 -8.36
N ALA A 37 -2.66 7.24 -9.63
CA ALA A 37 -2.75 8.65 -10.01
C ALA A 37 -4.12 9.26 -9.64
N ALA A 38 -5.21 8.50 -9.80
CA ALA A 38 -6.55 8.94 -9.39
C ALA A 38 -6.65 9.15 -7.88
N LYS A 39 -6.16 8.19 -7.08
CA LYS A 39 -6.08 8.31 -5.62
C LYS A 39 -5.32 9.56 -5.19
N MET A 40 -4.13 9.78 -5.76
CA MET A 40 -3.30 10.95 -5.46
C MET A 40 -4.00 12.27 -5.80
N ARG A 41 -4.76 12.32 -6.92
CA ARG A 41 -5.57 13.51 -7.25
C ARG A 41 -6.67 13.76 -6.23
N MET A 42 -7.38 12.72 -5.78
CA MET A 42 -8.44 12.87 -4.78
C MET A 42 -7.87 13.31 -3.43
N VAL A 43 -6.74 12.76 -2.99
CA VAL A 43 -6.04 13.20 -1.77
C VAL A 43 -5.69 14.68 -1.86
N GLY A 44 -5.09 15.12 -2.98
CA GLY A 44 -4.77 16.53 -3.16
C GLY A 44 -6.00 17.46 -3.16
N LEU A 45 -7.13 17.01 -3.71
CA LEU A 45 -8.40 17.74 -3.65
C LEU A 45 -8.93 17.85 -2.22
N ILE A 46 -8.92 16.74 -1.47
CA ILE A 46 -9.34 16.70 -0.06
C ILE A 46 -8.49 17.66 0.78
N GLU A 47 -7.16 17.64 0.63
CA GLU A 47 -6.26 18.53 1.34
C GLU A 47 -6.53 20.01 1.02
N ALA A 48 -6.77 20.32 -0.26
CA ALA A 48 -7.09 21.67 -0.71
C ALA A 48 -8.41 22.18 -0.09
N GLU A 49 -9.46 21.36 -0.11
CA GLU A 49 -10.77 21.69 0.45
C GLU A 49 -10.73 21.79 1.98
N GLN A 50 -10.01 20.90 2.66
CA GLN A 50 -9.76 21.03 4.11
C GLN A 50 -9.06 22.35 4.42
N GLY A 51 -8.01 22.70 3.68
CA GLY A 51 -7.31 23.97 3.82
C GLY A 51 -8.21 25.18 3.58
N ARG A 52 -9.12 25.10 2.58
CA ARG A 52 -10.11 26.14 2.31
C ARG A 52 -11.09 26.30 3.47
N LEU A 53 -11.68 25.21 3.95
CA LEU A 53 -12.64 25.23 5.06
C LEU A 53 -12.02 25.75 6.35
N LEU A 54 -10.76 25.40 6.64
CA LEU A 54 -10.04 25.93 7.80
C LEU A 54 -9.84 27.45 7.72
N ARG A 55 -9.47 27.97 6.54
CA ARG A 55 -9.34 29.42 6.33
C ARG A 55 -10.68 30.14 6.43
N ASP A 56 -11.73 29.58 5.83
CA ASP A 56 -13.06 30.16 5.85
C ASP A 56 -13.66 30.18 7.27
N ARG A 57 -13.42 29.13 8.07
CA ARG A 57 -13.79 29.10 9.49
C ARG A 57 -13.01 30.15 10.30
N ALA A 58 -11.70 30.25 10.10
CA ALA A 58 -10.87 31.24 10.80
C ALA A 58 -11.27 32.69 10.47
N ALA A 59 -11.79 32.92 9.27
CA ALA A 59 -12.29 34.22 8.84
C ALA A 59 -13.78 34.46 9.17
N ASP A 60 -14.43 33.56 9.92
CA ASP A 60 -15.86 33.59 10.26
C ASP A 60 -16.79 33.67 9.02
N ARG A 61 -16.31 33.19 7.87
CA ARG A 61 -17.05 33.19 6.59
C ARG A 61 -17.95 31.99 6.44
N VAL A 62 -17.61 30.90 7.12
CA VAL A 62 -18.35 29.64 7.05
C VAL A 62 -18.52 29.11 8.47
N ARG A 63 -19.78 28.88 8.83
CA ARG A 63 -20.16 28.12 10.01
C ARG A 63 -20.91 26.88 9.53
N PRO A 64 -20.26 25.71 9.51
CA PRO A 64 -20.94 24.49 9.09
C PRO A 64 -22.04 24.16 10.08
N ASP A 65 -23.14 23.61 9.57
CA ASP A 65 -24.14 23.02 10.44
C ASP A 65 -23.65 21.66 10.97
N ASP A 66 -24.29 21.19 12.03
CA ASP A 66 -23.89 19.95 12.71
C ASP A 66 -24.13 18.73 11.81
N ALA A 67 -25.11 18.77 10.91
CA ALA A 67 -25.46 17.66 10.02
C ALA A 67 -24.44 17.47 8.89
N ASP A 68 -23.94 18.56 8.32
CA ASP A 68 -22.83 18.60 7.36
C ASP A 68 -21.56 18.06 8.02
N CYS A 69 -21.28 18.45 9.27
CA CYS A 69 -20.13 17.94 10.02
C CYS A 69 -20.23 16.43 10.28
N GLU A 70 -21.40 15.97 10.73
CA GLU A 70 -21.66 14.55 11.00
C GLU A 70 -21.51 13.71 9.72
N ARG A 71 -22.05 14.18 8.60
CA ARG A 71 -21.92 13.52 7.30
C ARG A 71 -20.47 13.40 6.86
N SER A 72 -19.70 14.49 6.87
CA SER A 72 -18.28 14.44 6.49
C SER A 72 -17.49 13.53 7.42
N ALA A 73 -17.81 13.50 8.72
CA ALA A 73 -17.17 12.60 9.68
C ALA A 73 -17.47 11.13 9.38
N MET A 74 -18.71 10.78 9.02
CA MET A 74 -19.08 9.43 8.61
C MET A 74 -18.34 8.99 7.35
N LEU A 75 -18.24 9.86 6.33
CA LEU A 75 -17.49 9.57 5.10
C LEU A 75 -16.01 9.35 5.39
N LEU A 76 -15.42 10.19 6.24
CA LEU A 76 -14.01 10.05 6.63
C LEU A 76 -13.75 8.73 7.37
N ALA A 77 -14.66 8.32 8.26
CA ALA A 77 -14.55 7.04 8.95
C ALA A 77 -14.55 5.86 7.97
N GLY A 78 -15.46 5.86 6.99
CA GLY A 78 -15.50 4.81 5.95
C GLY A 78 -14.21 4.75 5.12
N VAL A 79 -13.69 5.91 4.71
CA VAL A 79 -12.40 6.00 4.00
C VAL A 79 -11.25 5.46 4.86
N LEU A 80 -11.22 5.77 6.16
CA LEU A 80 -10.19 5.28 7.07
C LEU A 80 -10.22 3.76 7.21
N ASP A 81 -11.40 3.17 7.38
CA ASP A 81 -11.56 1.71 7.46
C ASP A 81 -11.01 1.02 6.20
N LYS A 82 -11.30 1.57 5.02
CA LYS A 82 -10.79 1.04 3.74
C LYS A 82 -9.28 1.21 3.59
N LEU A 83 -8.71 2.30 4.08
CA LEU A 83 -7.25 2.50 4.12
C LEU A 83 -6.56 1.50 5.06
N THR A 84 -7.18 1.19 6.20
CA THR A 84 -6.67 0.15 7.12
C THR A 84 -6.69 -1.23 6.47
N LEU A 85 -7.78 -1.58 5.76
CA LEU A 85 -7.83 -2.81 4.99
C LEU A 85 -6.73 -2.85 3.91
N ASN A 86 -6.55 -1.76 3.18
CA ASN A 86 -5.53 -1.62 2.15
C ASN A 86 -4.12 -1.89 2.68
N ALA A 87 -3.76 -1.26 3.80
CA ALA A 87 -2.47 -1.46 4.47
C ALA A 87 -2.26 -2.94 4.85
N THR A 88 -3.29 -3.57 5.43
CA THR A 88 -3.25 -4.99 5.81
C THR A 88 -3.02 -5.91 4.60
N LEU A 89 -3.67 -5.63 3.47
CA LEU A 89 -3.50 -6.39 2.24
C LEU A 89 -2.08 -6.24 1.67
N LEU A 90 -1.54 -5.03 1.66
CA LEU A 90 -0.17 -4.76 1.21
C LEU A 90 0.85 -5.47 2.10
N GLU A 91 0.72 -5.40 3.43
CA GLU A 91 1.59 -6.10 4.38
C GLU A 91 1.61 -7.61 4.13
N ARG A 92 0.43 -8.21 3.95
CA ARG A 92 0.31 -9.63 3.65
C ARG A 92 0.99 -9.98 2.32
N ARG A 93 0.88 -9.13 1.31
CA ARG A 93 1.48 -9.38 -0.01
C ARG A 93 3.00 -9.24 0.01
N ILE A 94 3.53 -8.28 0.79
CA ILE A 94 4.97 -8.16 1.03
C ILE A 94 5.51 -9.41 1.72
N ALA A 95 4.86 -9.88 2.78
CA ALA A 95 5.27 -11.11 3.47
C ALA A 95 5.28 -12.32 2.53
N LEU A 96 4.27 -12.45 1.66
CA LEU A 96 4.18 -13.54 0.70
C LEU A 96 5.28 -13.43 -0.39
N CYS A 97 5.63 -12.22 -0.83
CA CYS A 97 6.77 -11.99 -1.70
C CYS A 97 8.08 -12.43 -1.03
N ASP A 98 8.30 -12.12 0.24
CA ASP A 98 9.50 -12.53 0.99
C ASP A 98 9.60 -14.06 1.08
N ASP A 99 8.50 -14.75 1.37
CA ASP A 99 8.43 -16.21 1.38
C ASP A 99 8.77 -16.82 0.01
N LEU A 100 8.25 -16.24 -1.07
CA LEU A 100 8.56 -16.67 -2.44
C LEU A 100 10.03 -16.43 -2.80
N MET A 101 10.59 -15.28 -2.46
CA MET A 101 12.01 -14.96 -2.67
C MET A 101 12.92 -15.95 -1.91
N ALA A 102 12.53 -16.32 -0.69
CA ALA A 102 13.25 -17.32 0.12
C ALA A 102 13.18 -18.71 -0.51
N ALA A 103 12.00 -19.14 -0.97
CA ALA A 103 11.82 -20.42 -1.67
C ALA A 103 12.62 -20.49 -2.98
N ILE A 104 12.57 -19.43 -3.80
CA ILE A 104 13.37 -19.29 -5.02
C ILE A 104 14.86 -19.39 -4.70
N THR A 105 15.32 -18.72 -3.63
CA THR A 105 16.73 -18.76 -3.21
C THR A 105 17.15 -20.14 -2.73
N ALA A 106 16.31 -20.85 -1.98
CA ALA A 106 16.57 -22.21 -1.53
C ALA A 106 16.69 -23.17 -2.72
N GLU A 107 15.78 -23.05 -3.68
CA GLU A 107 15.78 -23.86 -4.90
C GLU A 107 17.00 -23.55 -5.80
N ALA A 108 17.35 -22.27 -5.93
CA ALA A 108 18.56 -21.82 -6.59
C ALA A 108 19.83 -22.43 -5.98
N LYS A 109 19.94 -22.47 -4.64
CA LYS A 109 21.06 -23.10 -3.93
C LYS A 109 21.09 -24.62 -4.12
N ARG A 110 19.92 -25.26 -4.15
CA ARG A 110 19.78 -26.70 -4.41
C ARG A 110 20.27 -27.06 -5.81
N LEU A 111 19.89 -26.28 -6.82
CA LEU A 111 20.31 -26.47 -8.21
C LEU A 111 21.79 -26.13 -8.45
N SER A 112 22.34 -25.14 -7.73
CA SER A 112 23.75 -24.70 -7.89
C SER A 112 24.77 -25.58 -7.16
N GLY A 113 24.33 -26.61 -6.42
CA GLY A 113 25.21 -27.55 -5.73
C GLY A 113 26.01 -26.94 -4.57
N GLY A 114 25.49 -25.88 -3.92
CA GLY A 114 26.10 -25.30 -2.72
C GLY A 114 27.01 -24.08 -2.95
N ARG A 115 27.00 -23.48 -4.15
CA ARG A 115 27.59 -22.15 -4.39
C ARG A 115 26.58 -21.06 -3.98
N SER A 116 27.03 -20.03 -3.25
CA SER A 116 26.18 -18.94 -2.77
C SER A 116 25.52 -18.20 -3.94
N MET A 117 24.20 -18.32 -4.05
CA MET A 117 23.38 -17.59 -5.03
C MET A 117 22.25 -16.88 -4.27
N VAL A 118 22.10 -15.58 -4.54
CA VAL A 118 21.09 -14.72 -3.91
C VAL A 118 20.24 -14.10 -5.01
N TYR A 119 18.92 -14.27 -4.89
CA TYR A 119 17.96 -13.61 -5.76
C TYR A 119 17.75 -12.17 -5.28
N ARG A 120 18.00 -11.21 -6.16
CA ARG A 120 17.89 -9.77 -5.85
C ARG A 120 16.49 -9.25 -6.12
N ALA A 121 16.11 -8.18 -5.44
CA ALA A 121 14.85 -7.46 -5.63
C ALA A 121 14.61 -6.98 -7.08
N SER A 122 15.66 -6.90 -7.91
CA SER A 122 15.58 -6.59 -9.35
C SER A 122 15.21 -7.79 -10.24
N GLY A 123 14.93 -8.96 -9.67
CA GLY A 123 14.66 -10.19 -10.41
C GLY A 123 15.91 -10.84 -11.02
N THR A 124 17.11 -10.47 -10.56
CA THR A 124 18.37 -11.01 -11.06
C THR A 124 19.02 -11.93 -10.02
N LEU A 125 19.58 -13.04 -10.49
CA LEU A 125 20.39 -13.94 -9.66
C LEU A 125 21.82 -13.41 -9.64
N SER A 126 22.31 -13.04 -8.45
CA SER A 126 23.73 -12.73 -8.28
C SER A 126 24.47 -13.92 -7.70
N HIS A 127 25.54 -14.33 -8.39
CA HIS A 127 26.53 -15.24 -7.85
C HIS A 127 27.46 -14.48 -6.90
N ALA A 128 27.59 -14.98 -5.66
CA ALA A 128 28.73 -14.66 -4.84
C ALA A 128 29.71 -15.82 -4.99
N ASP A 129 30.84 -15.59 -5.64
CA ASP A 129 31.89 -16.60 -5.84
C ASP A 129 32.74 -16.80 -4.57
N GLN A 130 32.08 -16.78 -3.42
CA GLN A 130 32.69 -17.19 -2.16
C GLN A 130 32.26 -18.63 -1.87
N PRO A 131 33.22 -19.54 -1.64
CA PRO A 131 32.89 -20.86 -1.12
C PRO A 131 32.18 -20.70 0.22
N THR A 132 31.01 -21.30 0.34
CA THR A 132 30.26 -21.40 1.60
C THR A 132 31.18 -22.10 2.61
N PRO A 133 31.51 -21.48 3.77
CA PRO A 133 32.46 -22.08 4.70
C PRO A 133 31.91 -23.43 5.18
N ILE A 134 32.70 -24.49 4.97
CA ILE A 134 32.40 -25.83 5.48
C ILE A 134 32.53 -25.76 7.01
N ALA A 135 31.42 -25.87 7.72
CA ALA A 135 31.44 -26.10 9.16
C ALA A 135 31.94 -27.54 9.42
N LEU A 136 33.23 -27.69 9.69
CA LEU A 136 33.79 -28.96 10.18
C LEU A 136 33.38 -29.12 11.65
N ASN A 137 32.42 -30.01 11.90
CA ASN A 137 31.99 -30.36 13.25
C ASN A 137 33.01 -31.35 13.85
N ASN A 138 34.14 -30.85 14.36
CA ASN A 138 35.07 -31.66 15.14
C ASN A 138 34.53 -31.81 16.57
N SER A 139 33.72 -32.83 16.80
CA SER A 139 33.55 -33.43 18.13
C SER A 139 34.65 -34.48 18.30
N LEU A 140 35.63 -34.18 19.16
CA LEU A 140 36.60 -35.14 19.69
C LEU A 140 35.93 -36.04 20.72
#